data_AF-A0A813BQ67-F1
#
_entry.id   AF-A0A813BQ67-F1
#
_cell.length_a   1.000
_cell.length_b   1.000
_cell.length_c   1.000
_cell.angle_alpha   90.00
_cell.angle_beta   90.00
_cell.angle_gamma   90.00
#
_symmetry.space_group_name_H-M   'P 1'
#
loop_
_entity.id
_entity.type
_entity.pdbx_description
1 polymer ?
#
loop_
_entity_poly.entity_id
_entity_poly.type
_entity_poly.pdbx_seq_one_letter_code
_entity_poly.pdbx_strand_id
1 'polypeptide(L)'
;MLKRPSADETARIIAKKGKFVETMKKPAAAGGLKATIGKMKAGCEEEQHDEEELPSDEDAGDSARDKGKGEKFAAMLRSDSLPPHIKHLYNEVAKSKSSPRDFRTQVINSLFERKANGRFQLRDDKPLFTEVKELYERKYSTDRALAYPRSVMKGLYFQNSETAFQAALDCGDIQEVEDPTNPNSKVKYFAYRKLETGKETGTNHKSKLTRQSRPNAQAADLLADMYSSLGWKFSYRNHEKIESGKLPASMSGLLNEAIDAQTKMQADALKLIPLEHTSPENWKSLKANYVKSTQNQADMKHLVHFKEHPDGSTTLSKASFDEFMLRVATETQKFLEDVEAAKGRLK
;
A
#
# COMPACT_ATOMS: atom_id res chain seq x y z
N MET A 1 -24.46 14.87 -62.91
CA MET A 1 -23.25 14.16 -63.36
C MET A 1 -22.01 14.86 -62.80
N LEU A 2 -21.43 14.35 -61.72
CA LEU A 2 -20.16 14.87 -61.19
C LEU A 2 -18.99 14.13 -61.84
N LYS A 3 -18.11 14.89 -62.50
CA LYS A 3 -16.89 14.42 -63.15
C LYS A 3 -15.91 13.90 -62.10
N ARG A 4 -15.45 12.66 -62.26
CA ARG A 4 -14.32 12.11 -61.47
C ARG A 4 -13.02 12.79 -61.91
N PRO A 5 -12.12 13.16 -60.99
CA PRO A 5 -10.82 13.72 -61.33
C PRO A 5 -9.90 12.66 -61.97
N SER A 6 -9.03 13.13 -62.85
CA SER A 6 -8.07 12.35 -63.65
C SER A 6 -6.96 11.77 -62.78
N ALA A 7 -6.49 10.57 -63.12
CA ALA A 7 -5.42 9.83 -62.44
C ALA A 7 -4.09 10.62 -62.28
N ASP A 8 -3.91 11.65 -63.08
CA ASP A 8 -2.68 12.46 -63.14
C ASP A 8 -2.57 13.49 -61.99
N GLU A 9 -3.70 13.87 -61.38
CA GLU A 9 -3.73 14.83 -60.27
C GLU A 9 -3.35 14.17 -58.92
N THR A 10 -3.64 12.88 -58.78
CA THR A 10 -3.23 12.05 -57.64
C THR A 10 -1.72 11.81 -57.57
N ALA A 11 -1.02 11.78 -58.71
CA ALA A 11 0.42 11.54 -58.75
C ALA A 11 1.24 12.75 -58.25
N ARG A 12 0.75 13.98 -58.45
CA ARG A 12 1.46 15.21 -58.02
C ARG A 12 1.39 15.47 -56.51
N ILE A 13 0.39 14.95 -55.81
CA ILE A 13 0.27 15.13 -54.35
C ILE A 13 1.26 14.24 -53.59
N ILE A 14 1.64 13.09 -54.16
CA ILE A 14 2.55 12.13 -53.52
C ILE A 14 4.02 12.59 -53.60
N ALA A 15 4.40 13.36 -54.63
CA ALA A 15 5.79 13.80 -54.83
C ALA A 15 6.29 14.93 -53.91
N LYS A 16 5.43 15.56 -53.10
CA LYS A 16 5.79 16.75 -52.29
C LYS A 16 6.08 16.49 -50.81
N LYS A 17 6.06 15.24 -50.33
CA LYS A 17 6.31 14.87 -48.92
C LYS A 17 7.67 14.19 -48.65
N GLY A 18 8.64 14.37 -49.53
CA GLY A 18 10.03 13.96 -49.30
C GLY A 18 10.88 15.09 -48.72
N LYS A 19 10.78 15.35 -47.41
CA LYS A 19 11.85 16.01 -46.61
C LYS A 19 11.76 15.51 -45.17
N PHE A 20 12.52 14.45 -44.91
CA PHE A 20 12.83 13.92 -43.59
C PHE A 20 13.87 14.85 -42.95
N VAL A 21 13.56 15.45 -41.80
CA VAL A 21 14.54 16.12 -40.94
C VAL A 21 14.50 15.47 -39.56
N GLU A 22 15.72 15.26 -39.10
CA GLU A 22 16.23 14.53 -37.95
C GLU A 22 15.81 15.05 -36.57
N THR A 23 15.88 14.12 -35.62
CA THR A 23 16.11 14.30 -34.17
C THR A 23 15.03 15.02 -33.34
N MET A 24 14.12 14.22 -32.79
CA MET A 24 13.65 14.45 -31.41
C MET A 24 13.96 13.22 -30.57
N LYS A 25 14.72 13.45 -29.49
CA LYS A 25 15.05 12.49 -28.44
C LYS A 25 13.77 11.83 -27.91
N LYS A 26 13.65 10.52 -28.08
CA LYS A 26 12.63 9.70 -27.41
C LYS A 26 13.02 9.54 -25.93
N PRO A 27 12.11 9.72 -24.97
CA PRO A 27 12.34 9.24 -23.61
C PRO A 27 12.40 7.70 -23.64
N ALA A 28 13.36 7.15 -22.91
CA ALA A 28 13.55 5.72 -22.75
C ALA A 28 12.36 5.12 -21.98
N ALA A 29 11.37 4.60 -22.70
CA ALA A 29 10.38 3.69 -22.12
C ALA A 29 10.97 2.27 -22.19
N ALA A 30 11.36 1.77 -21.02
CA ALA A 30 11.84 0.40 -20.83
C ALA A 30 10.74 -0.60 -21.23
N GLY A 31 11.10 -1.59 -22.04
CA GLY A 31 10.23 -2.69 -22.48
C GLY A 31 9.78 -2.57 -23.94
N GLY A 32 10.33 -3.42 -24.82
CA GLY A 32 9.84 -3.54 -26.19
C GLY A 32 8.42 -4.12 -26.25
N LEU A 33 7.71 -3.92 -27.37
CA LEU A 33 6.32 -4.36 -27.56
C LEU A 33 6.09 -5.85 -27.23
N LYS A 34 7.09 -6.71 -27.51
CA LYS A 34 7.07 -8.13 -27.14
C LYS A 34 7.09 -8.36 -25.62
N ALA A 35 7.81 -7.52 -24.87
CA ALA A 35 7.83 -7.58 -23.41
C ALA A 35 6.47 -7.18 -22.83
N THR A 36 5.81 -6.16 -23.39
CA THR A 36 4.44 -5.79 -23.00
C THR A 36 3.45 -6.93 -23.26
N ILE A 37 3.54 -7.61 -24.42
CA ILE A 37 2.72 -8.81 -24.70
C ILE A 37 2.99 -9.92 -23.68
N GLY A 38 4.24 -10.14 -23.30
CA GLY A 38 4.62 -11.08 -22.25
C GLY A 38 3.93 -10.76 -20.92
N LYS A 39 4.02 -9.51 -20.46
CA LYS A 39 3.35 -9.04 -19.23
C LYS A 39 1.82 -9.20 -19.29
N MET A 40 1.19 -8.93 -20.43
CA MET A 40 -0.26 -9.11 -20.58
C MET A 40 -0.67 -10.59 -20.52
N LYS A 41 0.18 -11.52 -20.98
CA LYS A 41 -0.09 -12.97 -20.90
C LYS A 41 0.14 -13.57 -19.52
N ALA A 42 1.15 -13.08 -18.81
CA ALA A 42 1.45 -13.50 -17.45
C ALA A 42 0.41 -12.99 -16.43
N GLY A 43 -0.43 -12.02 -16.81
CA GLY A 43 -1.29 -11.31 -15.87
C GLY A 43 -0.45 -10.43 -14.93
N CYS A 44 -1.06 -9.88 -13.89
CA CYS A 44 -0.33 -9.14 -12.83
C CYS A 44 0.44 -10.10 -11.91
N GLU A 45 1.28 -10.96 -12.47
CA GLU A 45 2.31 -11.67 -11.72
C GLU A 45 3.59 -10.83 -11.80
N GLU A 46 3.96 -10.20 -10.69
CA GLU A 46 5.25 -9.54 -10.54
C GLU A 46 6.36 -10.60 -10.66
N GLU A 47 7.00 -10.69 -11.83
CA GLU A 47 8.34 -11.26 -11.95
C GLU A 47 9.32 -10.29 -11.26
N GLN A 48 9.68 -10.58 -10.01
CA GLN A 48 10.86 -9.99 -9.37
C GLN A 48 12.06 -10.90 -9.60
N HIS A 49 12.84 -10.55 -10.61
CA HIS A 49 14.24 -10.96 -10.75
C HIS A 49 15.06 -10.00 -9.88
N ASP A 50 15.51 -10.45 -8.71
CA ASP A 50 16.60 -9.82 -7.96
C ASP A 50 17.43 -10.94 -7.33
N GLU A 51 18.50 -11.30 -8.03
CA GLU A 51 19.69 -11.90 -7.42
C GLU A 51 20.42 -10.75 -6.72
N GLU A 52 20.22 -10.59 -5.41
CA GLU A 52 21.16 -9.85 -4.57
C GLU A 52 21.76 -10.79 -3.53
N GLU A 53 23.09 -10.87 -3.59
CA GLU A 53 23.96 -11.55 -2.66
C GLU A 53 23.64 -11.17 -1.22
N LEU A 54 23.49 -12.20 -0.39
CA LEU A 54 23.38 -12.08 1.06
C LEU A 54 24.63 -11.36 1.62
N PRO A 55 24.48 -10.26 2.37
CA PRO A 55 25.48 -9.94 3.36
C PRO A 55 25.37 -10.98 4.47
N SER A 56 26.45 -11.75 4.64
CA SER A 56 26.67 -12.63 5.77
C SER A 56 26.49 -11.84 7.08
N ASP A 57 25.42 -12.13 7.83
CA ASP A 57 25.25 -11.71 9.22
C ASP A 57 26.25 -12.50 10.10
N GLU A 58 27.52 -12.11 10.04
CA GLU A 58 28.49 -12.36 11.11
C GLU A 58 28.31 -11.29 12.17
N ASP A 59 27.53 -11.56 13.22
CA ASP A 59 27.97 -11.30 14.61
C ASP A 59 27.00 -11.95 15.63
N ALA A 60 26.97 -13.28 15.66
CA ALA A 60 26.40 -14.05 16.78
C ALA A 60 27.54 -14.55 17.70
N GLY A 61 28.50 -13.67 18.00
CA GLY A 61 29.80 -14.08 18.54
C GLY A 61 30.18 -13.62 19.94
N ASP A 62 29.43 -12.74 20.61
CA ASP A 62 29.83 -12.30 21.96
C ASP A 62 28.66 -12.18 22.95
N SER A 63 28.57 -13.16 23.84
CA SER A 63 27.65 -13.18 24.99
C SER A 63 28.01 -12.11 26.04
N ALA A 64 29.17 -11.45 25.89
CA ALA A 64 29.59 -10.37 26.77
C ALA A 64 28.87 -9.05 26.45
N ARG A 65 28.63 -8.25 27.49
CA ARG A 65 28.07 -6.91 27.33
C ARG A 65 29.11 -5.97 26.77
N ASP A 66 28.79 -5.32 25.64
CA ASP A 66 29.64 -4.28 25.06
C ASP A 66 29.78 -3.12 26.07
N LYS A 67 31.04 -2.83 26.45
CA LYS A 67 31.37 -1.82 27.45
C LYS A 67 30.92 -0.43 27.03
N GLY A 68 31.10 -0.07 25.75
CA GLY A 68 30.74 1.24 25.22
C GLY A 68 29.22 1.44 25.15
N LYS A 69 28.48 0.42 24.68
CA LYS A 69 27.01 0.45 24.70
C LYS A 69 26.46 0.51 26.13
N GLY A 70 27.08 -0.23 27.05
CA GLY A 70 26.72 -0.22 28.47
C GLY A 70 26.91 1.14 29.14
N GLU A 71 28.05 1.80 28.91
CA GLU A 71 28.33 3.14 29.42
C GLU A 71 27.37 4.19 28.84
N LYS A 72 27.08 4.12 27.54
CA LYS A 72 26.10 5.01 26.89
C LYS A 72 24.70 4.81 27.45
N PHE A 73 24.26 3.57 27.65
CA PHE A 73 22.98 3.26 28.28
C PHE A 73 22.89 3.83 29.69
N ALA A 74 23.93 3.63 30.52
CA ALA A 74 23.98 4.14 31.88
C ALA A 74 23.99 5.68 31.93
N ALA A 75 24.63 6.35 30.96
CA ALA A 75 24.55 7.80 30.83
C ALA A 75 23.13 8.26 30.51
N MET A 76 22.47 7.62 29.53
CA MET A 76 21.10 7.97 29.15
C MET A 76 20.05 7.62 30.22
N LEU A 77 20.30 6.58 31.03
CA LEU A 77 19.46 6.23 32.17
C LEU A 77 19.56 7.28 33.28
N ARG A 78 20.77 7.82 33.53
CA ARG A 78 20.99 8.90 34.50
C ARG A 78 20.43 10.25 34.04
N SER A 79 20.51 10.55 32.74
CA SER A 79 19.96 11.78 32.15
C SER A 79 18.48 11.68 31.81
N ASP A 80 17.80 10.60 32.22
CA ASP A 80 16.40 10.28 31.97
C ASP A 80 15.96 10.27 30.49
N SER A 81 16.90 10.31 29.55
CA SER A 81 16.65 10.48 28.10
C SER A 81 16.28 9.19 27.35
N LEU A 82 16.12 8.07 28.07
CA LEU A 82 15.66 6.81 27.49
C LEU A 82 14.13 6.77 27.38
N PRO A 83 13.58 6.20 26.29
CA PRO A 83 12.14 5.98 26.19
C PRO A 83 11.58 5.14 27.37
N PRO A 84 10.40 5.49 27.92
CA PRO A 84 9.83 4.81 29.09
C PRO A 84 9.64 3.30 28.94
N HIS A 85 9.24 2.84 27.75
CA HIS A 85 9.04 1.42 27.44
C HIS A 85 10.34 0.61 27.54
N ILE A 86 11.48 1.21 27.19
CA ILE A 86 12.80 0.56 27.30
C ILE A 86 13.27 0.49 28.75
N LYS A 87 13.01 1.53 29.55
CA LYS A 87 13.27 1.50 31.00
C LYS A 87 12.47 0.37 31.66
N HIS A 88 11.20 0.23 31.29
CA HIS A 88 10.35 -0.86 31.76
C HIS A 88 10.84 -2.25 31.33
N LEU A 89 11.26 -2.39 30.06
CA LEU A 89 11.87 -3.63 29.55
C LEU A 89 13.08 -4.05 30.39
N TYR A 90 13.96 -3.09 30.67
CA TYR A 90 15.22 -3.33 31.36
C TYR A 90 15.05 -3.58 32.87
N ASN A 91 14.14 -2.86 33.51
CA ASN A 91 13.94 -2.92 34.96
C ASN A 91 12.92 -3.97 35.38
N GLU A 92 11.77 -4.06 34.71
CA GLU A 92 10.64 -4.90 35.13
C GLU A 92 10.60 -6.22 34.36
N VAL A 93 10.67 -6.19 33.03
CA VAL A 93 10.60 -7.42 32.21
C VAL A 93 11.85 -8.27 32.39
N ALA A 94 13.02 -7.68 32.61
CA ALA A 94 14.24 -8.44 32.89
C ALA A 94 14.13 -9.29 34.17
N LYS A 95 13.38 -8.84 35.19
CA LYS A 95 13.23 -9.57 36.47
C LYS A 95 12.46 -10.87 36.31
N SER A 96 11.56 -10.97 35.32
CA SER A 96 10.73 -12.15 35.09
C SER A 96 11.39 -13.20 34.19
N LYS A 97 12.60 -12.94 33.68
CA LYS A 97 13.37 -13.90 32.87
C LYS A 97 14.25 -14.78 33.75
N SER A 98 14.55 -15.98 33.26
CA SER A 98 15.40 -16.97 33.96
C SER A 98 16.81 -16.45 34.25
N SER A 99 17.38 -15.64 33.35
CA SER A 99 18.63 -14.91 33.58
C SER A 99 18.45 -13.41 33.31
N PRO A 100 18.15 -12.61 34.36
CA PRO A 100 17.96 -11.17 34.21
C PRO A 100 19.20 -10.43 33.69
N ARG A 101 20.40 -10.91 34.04
CA ARG A 101 21.66 -10.28 33.63
C ARG A 101 21.91 -10.44 32.15
N ASP A 102 21.73 -11.65 31.63
CA ASP A 102 21.98 -11.94 30.21
C ASP A 102 20.94 -11.25 29.33
N PHE A 103 19.69 -11.22 29.77
CA PHE A 103 18.63 -10.48 29.09
C PHE A 103 18.91 -8.97 29.04
N ARG A 104 19.38 -8.38 30.14
CA ARG A 104 19.81 -6.96 30.17
C ARG A 104 20.97 -6.70 29.22
N THR A 105 21.94 -7.61 29.15
CA THR A 105 23.05 -7.54 28.20
C THR A 105 22.56 -7.57 26.76
N GLN A 106 21.67 -8.50 26.43
CA GLN A 106 21.06 -8.63 25.10
C GLN A 106 20.29 -7.37 24.69
N VAL A 107 19.50 -6.81 25.61
CA VAL A 107 18.77 -5.55 25.41
C VAL A 107 19.74 -4.41 25.08
N ILE A 108 20.80 -4.23 25.87
CA ILE A 108 21.79 -3.16 25.65
C ILE A 108 22.51 -3.33 24.31
N ASN A 109 22.98 -4.55 24.02
CA ASN A 109 23.70 -4.85 22.79
C ASN A 109 22.82 -4.63 21.55
N SER A 110 21.53 -4.94 21.65
CA SER A 110 20.56 -4.79 20.57
C SER A 110 20.09 -3.34 20.38
N LEU A 111 20.01 -2.56 21.46
CA LEU A 111 19.47 -1.19 21.46
C LEU A 111 20.35 -0.18 20.74
N PHE A 112 21.67 -0.38 20.79
CA PHE A 112 22.63 0.52 20.16
C PHE A 112 23.34 -0.12 18.99
N GLU A 113 23.39 0.63 17.90
CA GLU A 113 24.18 0.31 16.72
C GLU A 113 25.35 1.30 16.64
N ARG A 114 26.55 0.79 16.39
CA ARG A 114 27.74 1.62 16.21
C ARG A 114 27.82 2.01 14.74
N LYS A 115 27.65 3.30 14.42
CA LYS A 115 27.87 3.79 13.05
C LYS A 115 29.35 3.70 12.67
N ALA A 116 29.63 3.74 11.37
CA ALA A 116 30.99 3.86 10.82
C ALA A 116 31.78 5.02 11.46
N ASN A 117 31.07 6.08 11.86
CA ASN A 117 31.61 7.28 12.50
C ASN A 117 31.97 7.07 13.99
N GLY A 118 31.89 5.85 14.52
CA GLY A 118 32.12 5.51 15.93
C GLY A 118 31.03 5.97 16.91
N ARG A 119 30.00 6.68 16.44
CA ARG A 119 28.88 7.13 17.28
C ARG A 119 27.83 6.03 17.47
N PHE A 120 27.33 5.90 18.69
CA PHE A 120 26.22 5.02 19.01
C PHE A 120 24.87 5.68 18.66
N GLN A 121 24.08 5.04 17.82
CA GLN A 121 22.70 5.43 17.53
C GLN A 121 21.73 4.51 18.28
N LEU A 122 20.71 5.11 18.91
CA LEU A 122 19.57 4.40 19.48
C LEU A 122 18.71 3.84 18.36
N ARG A 123 18.41 2.53 18.39
CA ARG A 123 17.52 1.85 17.45
C ARG A 123 16.34 1.26 18.21
N ASP A 124 15.29 2.06 18.39
CA ASP A 124 14.01 1.62 18.96
C ASP A 124 13.08 0.95 17.92
N ASP A 125 13.48 0.95 16.64
CA ASP A 125 12.73 0.34 15.54
C ASP A 125 12.89 -1.19 15.42
N LYS A 126 13.78 -1.82 16.21
CA LYS A 126 13.96 -3.27 16.14
C LYS A 126 12.72 -3.99 16.65
N PRO A 127 12.37 -5.16 16.08
CA PRO A 127 11.17 -5.94 16.44
C PRO A 127 10.95 -6.08 17.95
N LEU A 128 12.02 -6.42 18.68
CA LEU A 128 12.02 -6.57 20.14
C LEU A 128 11.52 -5.30 20.87
N PHE A 129 11.94 -4.11 20.44
CA PHE A 129 11.57 -2.85 21.09
C PHE A 129 10.22 -2.35 20.62
N THR A 130 9.84 -2.59 19.36
CA THR A 130 8.49 -2.28 18.86
C THR A 130 7.42 -3.12 19.55
N GLU A 131 7.64 -4.42 19.73
CA GLU A 131 6.71 -5.29 20.47
C GLU A 131 6.56 -4.81 21.91
N VAL A 132 7.67 -4.48 22.57
CA VAL A 132 7.62 -3.98 23.94
C VAL A 132 6.98 -2.60 24.02
N LYS A 133 7.17 -1.74 23.01
CA LYS A 133 6.50 -0.44 22.91
C LYS A 133 4.98 -0.60 22.73
N GLU A 134 4.54 -1.62 22.00
CA GLU A 134 3.12 -1.97 21.84
C GLU A 134 2.54 -2.60 23.12
N LEU A 135 3.30 -3.47 23.80
CA LEU A 135 2.92 -4.10 25.06
C LEU A 135 3.09 -3.17 26.28
N TYR A 136 3.77 -2.04 26.13
CA TYR A 136 4.09 -1.15 27.23
C TYR A 136 2.81 -0.50 27.76
N GLU A 137 2.39 -0.99 28.92
CA GLU A 137 1.23 -0.49 29.66
C GLU A 137 1.46 0.98 30.03
N ARG A 138 0.69 1.87 29.40
CA ARG A 138 0.53 3.24 29.89
C ARG A 138 -0.55 3.21 30.96
N LYS A 139 -0.14 3.38 32.21
CA LYS A 139 -1.07 3.82 33.25
C LYS A 139 -1.46 5.25 32.90
N TYR A 140 -2.70 5.48 32.51
CA TYR A 140 -3.24 6.81 32.36
C TYR A 140 -4.25 7.07 33.49
N SER A 141 -4.11 8.22 34.11
CA SER A 141 -5.17 8.82 34.92
C SER A 141 -5.66 10.02 34.13
N THR A 142 -6.86 9.94 33.58
CA THR A 142 -7.48 11.10 32.94
C THR A 142 -8.38 11.74 33.97
N ASP A 143 -7.99 12.94 34.41
CA ASP A 143 -8.82 13.77 35.26
C ASP A 143 -9.78 14.56 34.36
N ARG A 144 -11.09 14.35 34.52
CA ARG A 144 -12.11 15.04 33.75
C ARG A 144 -13.07 15.72 34.71
N ALA A 145 -13.49 16.94 34.38
CA ALA A 145 -14.61 17.59 35.05
C ALA A 145 -15.87 17.38 34.21
N LEU A 146 -16.92 16.81 34.80
CA LEU A 146 -18.25 16.76 34.17
C LEU A 146 -19.11 17.86 34.79
N ALA A 147 -19.72 18.68 33.94
CA ALA A 147 -20.56 19.80 34.36
C ALA A 147 -22.01 19.61 33.89
N TYR A 148 -22.98 19.81 34.78
CA TYR A 148 -24.40 19.73 34.47
C TYR A 148 -25.16 20.93 35.08
N PRO A 149 -26.28 21.37 34.47
CA PRO A 149 -27.17 22.34 35.11
C PRO A 149 -27.71 21.82 36.45
N ARG A 150 -28.05 22.74 37.37
CA ARG A 150 -28.53 22.41 38.74
C ARG A 150 -29.59 21.32 38.77
N SER A 151 -30.63 21.45 37.94
CA SER A 151 -31.76 20.50 37.90
C SER A 151 -31.33 19.09 37.50
N VAL A 152 -30.45 18.99 36.50
CA VAL A 152 -29.93 17.72 35.99
C VAL A 152 -29.00 17.06 37.00
N MET A 153 -28.08 17.83 37.58
CA MET A 153 -27.16 17.33 38.61
C MET A 153 -27.93 16.79 39.83
N LYS A 154 -28.93 17.56 40.31
CA LYS A 154 -29.75 17.20 41.45
C LYS A 154 -30.61 15.96 41.17
N GLY A 155 -31.16 15.85 39.96
CA GLY A 155 -31.96 14.70 39.54
C GLY A 155 -31.14 13.42 39.41
N LEU A 156 -29.96 13.47 38.80
CA LEU A 156 -29.13 12.30 38.52
C LEU A 156 -28.42 11.75 39.76
N TYR A 157 -27.85 12.63 40.59
CA TYR A 157 -26.93 12.20 41.67
C TYR A 157 -27.49 12.38 43.08
N PHE A 158 -28.48 13.25 43.26
CA PHE A 158 -28.99 13.62 44.60
C PHE A 158 -30.47 13.29 44.80
N GLN A 159 -31.10 12.55 43.88
CA GLN A 159 -32.52 12.15 43.96
C GLN A 159 -33.46 13.34 44.21
N ASN A 160 -33.13 14.51 43.65
CA ASN A 160 -33.81 15.79 43.86
C ASN A 160 -33.78 16.35 45.29
N SER A 161 -32.96 15.81 46.20
CA SER A 161 -32.79 16.32 47.56
C SER A 161 -31.95 17.60 47.58
N GLU A 162 -32.51 18.68 48.14
CA GLU A 162 -31.83 19.98 48.25
C GLU A 162 -30.76 20.00 49.34
N THR A 163 -31.03 19.31 50.45
CA THR A 163 -30.12 19.25 51.60
C THR A 163 -28.84 18.50 51.25
N ALA A 164 -28.94 17.39 50.51
CA ALA A 164 -27.79 16.62 50.05
C ALA A 164 -26.96 17.39 49.01
N PHE A 165 -27.62 18.15 48.12
CA PHE A 165 -26.95 18.98 47.13
C PHE A 165 -26.16 20.13 47.76
N GLN A 166 -26.75 20.84 48.74
CA GLN A 166 -26.07 21.92 49.44
C GLN A 166 -24.90 21.40 50.28
N ALA A 167 -25.06 20.26 50.96
CA ALA A 167 -23.97 19.63 51.69
C ALA A 167 -22.78 19.28 50.79
N ALA A 168 -23.02 18.80 49.56
CA ALA A 168 -21.96 18.51 48.59
C ALA A 168 -21.27 19.78 48.07
N LEU A 169 -21.99 20.91 47.95
CA LEU A 169 -21.41 22.21 47.64
C LEU A 169 -20.51 22.70 48.78
N ASP A 170 -20.99 22.60 50.02
CA ASP A 170 -20.26 23.08 51.20
C ASP A 170 -19.00 22.24 51.46
N CYS A 171 -19.05 20.93 51.17
CA CYS A 171 -17.90 20.03 51.21
C CYS A 171 -16.91 20.25 50.04
N GLY A 172 -17.30 20.95 48.99
CA GLY A 172 -16.47 21.18 47.80
C GLY A 172 -16.40 20.01 46.81
N ASP A 173 -17.26 18.99 46.98
CA ASP A 173 -17.35 17.84 46.07
C ASP A 173 -17.92 18.23 44.70
N ILE A 174 -18.77 19.26 44.69
CA ILE A 174 -19.29 19.92 43.49
C ILE A 174 -18.98 21.41 43.54
N GLN A 175 -18.69 22.01 42.40
CA GLN A 175 -18.32 23.43 42.28
C GLN A 175 -19.14 24.12 41.21
N GLU A 176 -19.44 25.40 41.41
CA GLU A 176 -20.11 26.21 40.39
C GLU A 176 -19.09 26.62 39.32
N VAL A 177 -19.43 26.39 38.05
CA VAL A 177 -18.59 26.71 36.90
C VAL A 177 -19.42 27.48 35.87
N GLU A 178 -18.82 28.51 35.29
CA GLU A 178 -19.43 29.28 34.20
C GLU A 178 -19.27 28.53 32.88
N ASP A 179 -20.26 28.65 31.97
CA ASP A 179 -20.19 28.04 30.65
C ASP A 179 -19.15 28.79 29.78
N PRO A 180 -18.00 28.16 29.44
CA PRO A 180 -16.97 28.83 28.66
C PRO A 180 -17.41 29.12 27.22
N THR A 181 -18.44 28.44 26.73
CA THR A 181 -18.96 28.62 25.37
C THR A 181 -20.01 29.73 25.28
N ASN A 182 -20.64 30.10 26.40
CA ASN A 182 -21.63 31.17 26.46
C ASN A 182 -21.54 31.97 27.77
N PRO A 183 -20.65 32.97 27.84
CA PRO A 183 -20.42 33.76 29.06
C PRO A 183 -21.62 34.62 29.50
N ASN A 184 -22.62 34.82 28.64
CA ASN A 184 -23.85 35.55 28.98
C ASN A 184 -25.00 34.62 29.41
N SER A 185 -24.74 33.32 29.53
CA SER A 185 -25.76 32.37 29.98
C SER A 185 -26.11 32.63 31.44
N LYS A 186 -27.40 32.83 31.72
CA LYS A 186 -27.93 32.90 33.10
C LYS A 186 -27.97 31.53 33.79
N VAL A 187 -27.62 30.46 33.08
CA VAL A 187 -27.66 29.09 33.60
C VAL A 187 -26.34 28.77 34.28
N LYS A 188 -26.40 28.55 35.59
CA LYS A 188 -25.27 28.08 36.40
C LYS A 188 -25.06 26.58 36.19
N TYR A 189 -23.83 26.19 35.87
CA TYR A 189 -23.42 24.79 35.80
C TYR A 189 -22.70 24.38 37.08
N PHE A 190 -22.87 23.12 37.45
CA PHE A 190 -22.20 22.52 38.58
C PHE A 190 -21.32 21.41 38.06
N ALA A 191 -20.04 21.41 38.43
CA ALA A 191 -19.07 20.43 38.02
C ALA A 191 -18.59 19.59 39.18
N TYR A 192 -18.28 18.32 38.92
CA TYR A 192 -17.59 17.44 39.87
C TYR A 192 -16.41 16.77 39.19
N ARG A 193 -15.43 16.38 40.01
CA ARG A 193 -14.22 15.71 39.53
C ARG A 193 -14.52 14.25 39.25
N LYS A 194 -14.28 13.82 38.02
CA LYS A 194 -14.35 12.42 37.60
C LYS A 194 -12.93 11.92 37.33
N LEU A 195 -12.45 11.06 38.23
CA LEU A 195 -11.16 10.38 38.06
C LEU A 195 -11.39 9.07 37.30
N GLU A 196 -10.96 9.01 36.04
CA GLU A 196 -10.91 7.77 35.27
C GLU A 196 -9.50 7.17 35.36
N THR A 197 -9.32 6.18 36.23
CA THR A 197 -8.08 5.40 36.31
C THR A 197 -8.20 4.17 35.42
N GLY A 198 -7.43 4.14 34.34
CA GLY A 198 -7.35 3.01 33.42
C GLY A 198 -5.98 2.33 33.49
N LYS A 199 -5.99 1.00 33.46
CA LYS A 199 -4.81 0.22 33.10
C LYS A 199 -5.06 -0.37 31.71
N GLU A 200 -4.53 0.28 30.67
CA GLU A 200 -4.59 -0.29 29.33
C GLU A 200 -3.51 -1.35 29.21
N THR A 201 -3.95 -2.61 29.32
CA THR A 201 -3.10 -3.78 29.16
C THR A 201 -3.23 -4.22 27.71
N GLY A 202 -2.31 -3.78 26.85
CA GLY A 202 -2.27 -4.24 25.47
C GLY A 202 -1.81 -5.70 25.42
N THR A 203 -2.73 -6.66 25.44
CA THR A 203 -2.42 -8.05 25.08
C THR A 203 -2.57 -8.21 23.57
N ASN A 204 -1.56 -7.79 22.82
CA ASN A 204 -1.45 -8.12 21.39
C ASN A 204 -0.30 -9.12 21.23
N HIS A 205 -0.63 -10.41 21.11
CA HIS A 205 0.31 -11.40 20.63
C HIS A 205 0.29 -11.38 19.11
N LYS A 206 1.24 -10.68 18.50
CA LYS A 206 1.41 -10.62 17.05
C LYS A 206 2.78 -11.17 16.69
N SER A 207 2.83 -12.44 16.29
CA SER A 207 4.04 -13.04 15.73
C SER A 207 4.12 -12.71 14.25
N LYS A 208 5.15 -11.95 13.83
CA LYS A 208 5.43 -11.66 12.43
C LYS A 208 6.57 -12.57 11.96
N LEU A 209 6.31 -13.43 10.96
CA LEU A 209 7.39 -14.18 10.31
C LEU A 209 8.35 -13.17 9.64
N THR A 210 9.61 -13.21 10.04
CA THR A 210 10.71 -12.35 9.52
C THR A 210 11.45 -12.95 8.32
N ARG A 211 11.11 -14.18 7.89
CA ARG A 211 11.82 -14.86 6.80
C ARG A 211 11.28 -14.45 5.42
N GLN A 212 12.20 -14.13 4.48
CA GLN A 212 11.93 -13.58 3.14
C GLN A 212 11.33 -14.55 2.12
N SER A 213 11.12 -15.84 2.44
CA SER A 213 10.42 -16.75 1.53
C SER A 213 8.92 -16.53 1.68
N ARG A 214 8.32 -15.81 0.73
CA ARG A 214 6.86 -15.72 0.62
C ARG A 214 6.29 -17.12 0.42
N PRO A 215 5.36 -17.61 1.27
CA PRO A 215 4.69 -18.87 1.00
C PRO A 215 3.96 -18.78 -0.35
N ASN A 216 4.07 -19.84 -1.15
CA ASN A 216 3.25 -19.97 -2.35
C ASN A 216 1.75 -20.00 -1.96
N ALA A 217 0.85 -19.74 -2.92
CA ALA A 217 -0.58 -19.61 -2.63
C ALA A 217 -1.15 -20.83 -1.88
N GLN A 218 -0.75 -22.04 -2.27
CA GLN A 218 -1.15 -23.29 -1.62
C GLN A 218 -0.67 -23.39 -0.17
N ALA A 219 0.57 -22.98 0.13
CA ALA A 219 1.09 -22.94 1.48
C ALA A 219 0.41 -21.85 2.32
N ALA A 220 0.04 -20.72 1.71
CA ALA A 220 -0.71 -19.67 2.40
C ALA A 220 -2.12 -20.13 2.78
N ASP A 221 -2.80 -20.86 1.89
CA ASP A 221 -4.12 -21.43 2.17
C ASP A 221 -4.04 -22.53 3.25
N LEU A 222 -3.06 -23.42 3.16
CA LEU A 222 -2.80 -24.44 4.18
C LEU A 222 -2.52 -23.78 5.56
N LEU A 223 -1.72 -22.72 5.59
CA LEU A 223 -1.46 -21.95 6.80
C LEU A 223 -2.74 -21.26 7.29
N ALA A 224 -3.57 -20.70 6.41
CA ALA A 224 -4.84 -20.11 6.82
C ALA A 224 -5.75 -21.12 7.52
N ASP A 225 -5.86 -22.33 6.96
CA ASP A 225 -6.67 -23.41 7.52
C ASP A 225 -6.10 -23.91 8.86
N MET A 226 -4.79 -24.12 8.94
CA MET A 226 -4.13 -24.53 10.19
C MET A 226 -4.32 -23.49 11.30
N TYR A 227 -4.11 -22.21 11.01
CA TYR A 227 -4.28 -21.15 12.01
C TYR A 227 -5.75 -20.97 12.40
N SER A 228 -6.68 -21.10 11.45
CA SER A 228 -8.11 -21.10 11.72
C SER A 228 -8.51 -22.22 12.70
N SER A 229 -7.97 -23.43 12.52
CA SER A 229 -8.22 -24.54 13.44
C SER A 229 -7.75 -24.28 14.88
N LEU A 230 -6.74 -23.42 15.05
CA LEU A 230 -6.20 -23.00 16.35
C LEU A 230 -6.92 -21.76 16.91
N GLY A 231 -7.96 -21.26 16.23
CA GLY A 231 -8.65 -20.01 16.59
C GLY A 231 -7.80 -18.76 16.38
N TRP A 232 -6.70 -18.87 15.61
CA TRP A 232 -5.80 -17.77 15.33
C TRP A 232 -6.18 -17.11 14.00
N LYS A 233 -6.16 -15.78 13.99
CA LYS A 233 -6.42 -15.03 12.77
C LYS A 233 -5.14 -14.92 11.94
N PHE A 234 -5.04 -15.75 10.91
CA PHE A 234 -4.00 -15.62 9.90
C PHE A 234 -4.49 -14.72 8.77
N SER A 235 -3.77 -13.62 8.54
CA SER A 235 -3.98 -12.78 7.36
C SER A 235 -2.71 -12.77 6.53
N TYR A 236 -2.72 -13.49 5.42
CA TYR A 236 -1.70 -13.33 4.40
C TYR A 236 -2.08 -12.14 3.53
N ARG A 237 -1.21 -11.13 3.46
CA ARG A 237 -1.33 -10.06 2.47
C ARG A 237 -0.95 -10.64 1.10
N ASN A 238 -1.81 -11.49 0.54
CA ASN A 238 -1.81 -11.62 -0.90
C ASN A 238 -2.30 -10.29 -1.45
N HIS A 239 -1.45 -9.68 -2.26
CA HIS A 239 -1.69 -8.39 -2.85
C HIS A 239 -3.08 -8.36 -3.50
N GLU A 240 -3.82 -7.29 -3.18
CA GLU A 240 -4.88 -6.75 -4.01
C GLU A 240 -6.06 -7.71 -4.25
N LYS A 241 -6.81 -8.02 -3.19
CA LYS A 241 -8.26 -8.17 -3.42
C LYS A 241 -8.72 -6.87 -4.07
N ILE A 242 -9.43 -6.98 -5.19
CA ILE A 242 -10.14 -5.86 -5.80
C ILE A 242 -11.24 -5.48 -4.80
N GLU A 243 -10.86 -4.67 -3.80
CA GLU A 243 -11.79 -4.11 -2.84
C GLU A 243 -12.71 -3.19 -3.64
N SER A 244 -14.02 -3.41 -3.48
CA SER A 244 -15.10 -2.85 -4.30
C SER A 244 -14.82 -1.41 -4.76
N GLY A 245 -14.50 -1.26 -6.04
CA GLY A 245 -14.44 0.03 -6.74
C GLY A 245 -13.07 0.67 -6.95
N LYS A 246 -11.94 0.02 -6.59
CA LYS A 246 -10.60 0.52 -6.92
C LYS A 246 -9.74 -0.53 -7.62
N LEU A 247 -9.40 -0.24 -8.87
CA LEU A 247 -8.42 -1.00 -9.63
C LEU A 247 -7.04 -0.79 -8.98
N PRO A 248 -6.27 -1.85 -8.72
CA PRO A 248 -4.96 -1.70 -8.14
C PRO A 248 -3.96 -0.99 -9.07
N ALA A 249 -2.89 -0.44 -8.48
CA ALA A 249 -1.91 0.36 -9.22
C ALA A 249 -1.13 -0.48 -10.24
N SER A 250 -0.87 -1.75 -9.90
CA SER A 250 -0.26 -2.78 -10.77
C SER A 250 -1.09 -2.98 -12.06
N MET A 251 -2.38 -3.28 -11.90
CA MET A 251 -3.33 -3.49 -13.00
C MET A 251 -3.53 -2.23 -13.84
N SER A 252 -3.59 -1.07 -13.20
CA SER A 252 -3.72 0.22 -13.89
C SER A 252 -2.47 0.52 -14.72
N GLY A 253 -1.28 0.22 -14.18
CA GLY A 253 -0.01 0.34 -14.88
C GLY A 253 0.03 -0.55 -16.12
N LEU A 254 -0.35 -1.82 -15.97
CA LEU A 254 -0.39 -2.79 -17.07
C LEU A 254 -1.36 -2.36 -18.18
N LEU A 255 -2.56 -1.88 -17.83
CA LEU A 255 -3.54 -1.36 -18.81
C LEU A 255 -2.98 -0.18 -19.61
N ASN A 256 -2.30 0.77 -18.95
CA ASN A 256 -1.71 1.91 -19.64
C ASN A 256 -0.56 1.49 -20.57
N GLU A 257 0.31 0.57 -20.14
CA GLU A 257 1.35 0.00 -21.00
C GLU A 257 0.74 -0.68 -22.25
N ALA A 258 -0.36 -1.42 -22.07
CA ALA A 258 -1.07 -2.08 -23.16
C ALA A 258 -1.75 -1.10 -24.13
N ILE A 259 -2.37 -0.03 -23.62
CA ILE A 259 -2.96 1.05 -24.43
C ILE A 259 -1.90 1.74 -25.28
N ASP A 260 -0.73 2.04 -24.71
CA ASP A 260 0.38 2.67 -25.41
C ASP A 260 0.96 1.75 -26.51
N ALA A 261 1.07 0.46 -26.21
CA ALA A 261 1.51 -0.56 -27.17
C ALA A 261 0.56 -0.63 -28.38
N GLN A 262 -0.75 -0.73 -28.13
CA GLN A 262 -1.74 -0.75 -29.21
C GLN A 262 -1.77 0.54 -30.03
N THR A 263 -1.65 1.70 -29.38
CA THR A 263 -1.61 2.99 -30.08
C THR A 263 -0.44 3.06 -31.07
N LYS A 264 0.75 2.58 -30.67
CA LYS A 264 1.93 2.52 -31.55
C LYS A 264 1.71 1.58 -32.73
N MET A 265 1.15 0.40 -32.48
CA MET A 265 0.88 -0.57 -33.55
C MET A 265 -0.18 -0.09 -34.55
N GLN A 266 -1.26 0.52 -34.06
CA GLN A 266 -2.30 1.13 -34.90
C GLN A 266 -1.73 2.20 -35.81
N ALA A 267 -0.83 3.05 -35.30
CA ALA A 267 -0.16 4.08 -36.08
C ALA A 267 0.73 3.50 -37.20
N ASP A 268 1.39 2.37 -36.96
CA ASP A 268 2.15 1.64 -37.98
C ASP A 268 1.22 1.00 -39.02
N ALA A 269 0.18 0.29 -38.58
CA ALA A 269 -0.79 -0.36 -39.46
C ALA A 269 -1.50 0.64 -40.38
N LEU A 270 -1.88 1.83 -39.89
CA LEU A 270 -2.49 2.89 -40.71
C LEU A 270 -1.62 3.34 -41.88
N LYS A 271 -0.28 3.28 -41.74
CA LYS A 271 0.64 3.60 -42.83
C LYS A 271 0.75 2.46 -43.84
N LEU A 272 0.55 1.22 -43.40
CA LEU A 272 0.72 0.00 -44.21
C LEU A 272 -0.55 -0.38 -44.96
N ILE A 273 -1.73 -0.17 -44.38
CA ILE A 273 -3.03 -0.52 -45.00
C ILE A 273 -3.21 0.07 -46.41
N PRO A 274 -2.85 1.34 -46.70
CA PRO A 274 -2.92 1.89 -48.06
C PRO A 274 -1.84 1.37 -49.01
N LEU A 275 -0.81 0.69 -48.51
CA LEU A 275 0.31 0.19 -49.33
C LEU A 275 0.16 -1.30 -49.65
N GLU A 276 -0.55 -2.05 -48.79
CA GLU A 276 -0.84 -3.46 -49.00
C GLU A 276 -1.96 -3.65 -50.03
N HIS A 277 -1.64 -3.44 -51.32
CA HIS A 277 -2.52 -3.74 -52.44
C HIS A 277 -2.23 -5.09 -53.11
N THR A 278 -1.11 -5.72 -52.75
CA THR A 278 -0.54 -6.88 -53.43
C THR A 278 -1.29 -8.19 -53.12
N SER A 279 -1.93 -8.29 -51.95
CA SER A 279 -2.73 -9.46 -51.56
C SER A 279 -4.03 -9.04 -50.86
N PRO A 280 -5.21 -9.30 -51.46
CA PRO A 280 -6.50 -8.96 -50.88
C PRO A 280 -6.73 -9.59 -49.50
N GLU A 281 -6.22 -10.81 -49.27
CA GLU A 281 -6.39 -11.53 -48.01
C GLU A 281 -5.54 -10.92 -46.89
N ASN A 282 -4.30 -10.53 -47.18
CA ASN A 282 -3.43 -9.88 -46.20
C ASN A 282 -3.98 -8.50 -45.80
N TRP A 283 -4.47 -7.73 -46.77
CA TRP A 283 -5.11 -6.44 -46.53
C TRP A 283 -6.35 -6.59 -45.64
N LYS A 284 -7.22 -7.58 -45.94
CA LYS A 284 -8.40 -7.88 -45.12
C LYS A 284 -8.00 -8.26 -43.70
N SER A 285 -6.99 -9.12 -43.52
CA SER A 285 -6.51 -9.54 -42.19
C SER A 285 -5.97 -8.35 -41.39
N LEU A 286 -5.10 -7.54 -42.00
CA LEU A 286 -4.50 -6.37 -41.36
C LEU A 286 -5.57 -5.35 -40.95
N LYS A 287 -6.57 -5.11 -41.81
CA LYS A 287 -7.70 -4.22 -41.50
C LYS A 287 -8.59 -4.78 -40.40
N ALA A 288 -8.89 -6.08 -40.42
CA ALA A 288 -9.68 -6.74 -39.38
C ALA A 288 -8.97 -6.66 -38.01
N ASN A 289 -7.67 -6.91 -37.97
CA ASN A 289 -6.87 -6.81 -36.74
C ASN A 289 -6.71 -5.36 -36.26
N TYR A 290 -6.64 -4.38 -37.15
CA TYR A 290 -6.69 -2.96 -36.78
C TYR A 290 -8.01 -2.58 -36.10
N VAL A 291 -9.15 -3.03 -36.65
CA VAL A 291 -10.47 -2.78 -36.05
C VAL A 291 -10.56 -3.44 -34.66
N LYS A 292 -10.11 -4.69 -34.52
CA LYS A 292 -10.06 -5.39 -33.22
C LYS A 292 -9.15 -4.68 -32.22
N SER A 293 -7.97 -4.23 -32.63
CA SER A 293 -7.08 -3.45 -31.77
C SER A 293 -7.73 -2.13 -31.33
N THR A 294 -8.50 -1.48 -32.19
CA THR A 294 -9.25 -0.26 -31.82
C THR A 294 -10.30 -0.56 -30.75
N GLN A 295 -11.01 -1.70 -30.88
CA GLN A 295 -11.98 -2.16 -29.88
C GLN A 295 -11.30 -2.49 -28.55
N ASN A 296 -10.20 -3.27 -28.56
CA ASN A 296 -9.46 -3.60 -27.35
C ASN A 296 -8.96 -2.35 -26.61
N GLN A 297 -8.52 -1.33 -27.35
CA GLN A 297 -8.11 -0.06 -26.75
C GLN A 297 -9.28 0.66 -26.08
N ALA A 298 -10.47 0.63 -26.68
CA ALA A 298 -11.68 1.19 -26.09
C ALA A 298 -12.09 0.43 -24.82
N ASP A 299 -12.05 -0.90 -24.86
CA ASP A 299 -12.34 -1.79 -23.73
C ASP A 299 -11.38 -1.56 -22.55
N MET A 300 -10.06 -1.45 -22.83
CA MET A 300 -9.06 -1.14 -21.80
C MET A 300 -9.28 0.25 -21.19
N LYS A 301 -9.60 1.27 -22.00
CA LYS A 301 -9.96 2.60 -21.49
C LYS A 301 -11.23 2.57 -20.65
N HIS A 302 -12.21 1.74 -21.03
CA HIS A 302 -13.42 1.54 -20.23
C HIS A 302 -13.07 0.99 -18.84
N LEU A 303 -12.22 -0.04 -18.76
CA LEU A 303 -11.74 -0.59 -17.49
C LEU A 303 -10.99 0.44 -16.64
N VAL A 304 -10.17 1.30 -17.25
CA VAL A 304 -9.46 2.37 -16.52
C VAL A 304 -10.44 3.42 -15.96
N HIS A 305 -11.41 3.85 -16.76
CA HIS A 305 -12.30 4.98 -16.41
C HIS A 305 -13.48 4.57 -15.54
N PHE A 306 -14.18 3.49 -15.92
CA PHE A 306 -15.41 3.05 -15.28
C PHE A 306 -15.18 1.92 -14.28
N LYS A 307 -14.02 1.25 -14.33
CA LYS A 307 -13.64 0.16 -13.41
C LYS A 307 -14.62 -1.01 -13.42
N GLU A 308 -15.31 -1.17 -14.53
CA GLU A 308 -16.31 -2.20 -14.79
C GLU A 308 -15.93 -2.96 -16.05
N HIS A 309 -16.25 -4.25 -16.09
CA HIS A 309 -16.01 -5.08 -17.26
C HIS A 309 -16.82 -4.54 -18.45
N PRO A 310 -16.23 -4.38 -19.65
CA PRO A 310 -16.90 -3.77 -20.80
C PRO A 310 -18.15 -4.54 -21.26
N ASP A 311 -18.24 -5.84 -20.96
CA ASP A 311 -19.40 -6.68 -21.29
C ASP A 311 -20.60 -6.50 -20.35
N GLY A 312 -20.48 -5.67 -19.30
CA GLY A 312 -21.57 -5.33 -18.36
C GLY A 312 -22.07 -6.49 -17.49
N SER A 313 -21.49 -7.69 -17.60
CA SER A 313 -22.05 -8.92 -17.01
C SER A 313 -21.43 -9.37 -15.68
N THR A 314 -20.35 -8.72 -15.20
CA THR A 314 -19.60 -9.23 -14.05
C THR A 314 -18.95 -8.13 -13.20
N THR A 315 -18.92 -8.34 -11.89
CA THR A 315 -18.06 -7.58 -10.98
C THR A 315 -16.60 -7.83 -11.36
N LEU A 316 -15.80 -6.77 -11.44
CA LEU A 316 -14.40 -6.88 -11.81
C LEU A 316 -13.66 -7.74 -10.77
N SER A 317 -13.37 -8.98 -11.14
CA SER A 317 -12.56 -9.92 -10.37
C SER A 317 -11.17 -10.05 -10.98
N LYS A 318 -10.19 -10.54 -10.20
CA LYS A 318 -8.85 -10.81 -10.73
C LYS A 318 -8.91 -11.80 -11.90
N ALA A 319 -9.68 -12.88 -11.76
CA ALA A 319 -9.84 -13.89 -12.80
C ALA A 319 -10.41 -13.31 -14.11
N SER A 320 -11.47 -12.50 -14.02
CA SER A 320 -12.04 -11.84 -15.20
C SER A 320 -11.08 -10.81 -15.84
N PHE A 321 -10.26 -10.15 -15.02
CA PHE A 321 -9.24 -9.22 -15.51
C PHE A 321 -8.11 -9.98 -16.25
N ASP A 322 -7.60 -11.06 -15.67
CA ASP A 322 -6.54 -11.86 -16.26
C ASP A 322 -7.00 -12.52 -17.58
N GLU A 323 -8.24 -13.02 -17.63
CA GLU A 323 -8.85 -13.56 -18.86
C GLU A 323 -8.96 -12.48 -19.95
N PHE A 324 -9.43 -11.29 -19.58
CA PHE A 324 -9.49 -10.14 -20.48
C PHE A 324 -8.10 -9.75 -21.02
N MET A 325 -7.10 -9.65 -20.14
CA MET A 325 -5.73 -9.29 -20.53
C MET A 325 -5.09 -10.36 -21.43
N LEU A 326 -5.35 -11.64 -21.18
CA LEU A 326 -4.87 -12.74 -22.02
C LEU A 326 -5.48 -12.69 -23.43
N ARG A 327 -6.79 -12.39 -23.54
CA ARG A 327 -7.47 -12.17 -24.82
C ARG A 327 -6.81 -11.03 -25.58
N VAL A 328 -6.64 -9.87 -24.92
CA VAL A 328 -6.01 -8.69 -25.51
C VAL A 328 -4.56 -8.99 -25.95
N ALA A 329 -3.80 -9.74 -25.14
CA ALA A 329 -2.43 -10.11 -25.46
C ALA A 329 -2.34 -10.99 -26.72
N THR A 330 -3.23 -11.98 -26.83
CA THR A 330 -3.28 -12.90 -27.97
C THR A 330 -3.62 -12.18 -29.27
N GLU A 331 -4.61 -11.28 -29.22
CA GLU A 331 -4.98 -10.48 -30.39
C GLU A 331 -3.91 -9.45 -30.76
N THR A 332 -3.26 -8.84 -29.77
CA THR A 332 -2.15 -7.90 -30.00
C THR A 332 -0.95 -8.61 -30.61
N GLN A 333 -0.64 -9.85 -30.18
CA GLN A 333 0.41 -10.65 -30.81
C GLN A 333 0.11 -10.93 -32.28
N LYS A 334 -1.11 -11.38 -32.59
CA LYS A 334 -1.52 -11.65 -33.97
C LYS A 334 -1.43 -10.40 -34.85
N PHE A 335 -1.87 -9.26 -34.31
CA PHE A 335 -1.79 -7.99 -35.03
C PHE A 335 -0.33 -7.56 -35.27
N LEU A 336 0.58 -7.82 -34.32
CA LEU A 336 2.01 -7.55 -34.50
C LEU A 336 2.61 -8.38 -35.63
N GLU A 337 2.30 -9.67 -35.67
CA GLU A 337 2.75 -10.58 -36.72
C GLU A 337 2.30 -10.09 -38.11
N ASP A 338 1.04 -9.67 -38.25
CA ASP A 338 0.51 -9.11 -39.49
C ASP A 338 1.20 -7.80 -39.90
N VAL A 339 1.47 -6.90 -38.93
CA VAL A 339 2.16 -5.63 -39.17
C VAL A 339 3.61 -5.87 -39.63
N GLU A 340 4.34 -6.77 -38.97
CA GLU A 340 5.71 -7.08 -39.35
C GLU A 340 5.78 -7.83 -40.69
N ALA A 341 4.83 -8.72 -40.97
CA ALA A 341 4.72 -9.37 -42.27
C ALA A 341 4.43 -8.36 -43.40
N ALA A 342 3.56 -7.37 -43.16
CA ALA A 342 3.29 -6.28 -44.11
C ALA A 342 4.53 -5.39 -44.34
N LYS A 343 5.26 -5.04 -43.27
CA LYS A 343 6.55 -4.32 -43.39
C LYS A 343 7.56 -5.13 -44.20
N GLY A 344 7.62 -6.45 -44.01
CA GLY A 344 8.52 -7.34 -44.72
C GLY A 344 8.24 -7.44 -46.23
N ARG A 345 6.97 -7.32 -46.65
CA ARG A 345 6.57 -7.35 -48.07
C ARG A 345 6.79 -6.03 -48.81
N LEU A 346 6.91 -4.93 -48.08
CA LEU A 346 7.15 -3.59 -48.65
C LEU A 346 8.63 -3.22 -48.75
N LYS A 347 9.50 -4.00 -48.10
CA LYS A 347 10.96 -3.96 -48.32
C LYS A 347 11.31 -4.81 -49.52
#